data_AF-M3TIS2-F1
#
_entry.id   AF-M3TIS2-F1
#
_cell.length_a   1.000
_cell.length_b   1.000
_cell.length_c   1.000
_cell.angle_alpha   90.00
_cell.angle_beta   90.00
_cell.angle_gamma   90.00
#
_symmetry.space_group_name_H-M   'P 1'
#
loop_
_entity.id
_entity.type
_entity.pdbx_description
1 polymer ?
#
loop_
_entity_poly.entity_id
_entity_poly.type
_entity_poly.pdbx_seq_one_letter_code
_entity_poly.pdbx_strand_id
1 'polypeptide(L)'
;MRKKLIIAGGAAAAVAVLLGVTLSGVLAPSMDGTPAPNEAMRALQGVNAASLSLAEAPGATYDGTITLGTGSKSTIDITKMTVTATGDLRGKVRQGGGSAEVLQIGNLTLVKGDSAFWTARPGPRQPAGVLTEKSLSDKWVTIGSKFLDVDLGVALLPSRLGLLLGQQDAILGDAEVTGTNVGRLTETPDRRVASGTDRPNITEVEVEDADGGVAGTRRFTASSMSIGVDDTGALAGLRGPIGPRVEADLRVTPATSAAVRDFYSSAKSAVAEGRIGSSTMTIGDPTGSLDCNGPTCSINYDLTNANSGLVGGTVTIGLTTDFKAVDRKVGSCSGSGTMPINGRGHVACTIRYTQTSDMTSQSRFTVTVNGTVDPVAIDAAATTGNRIAEAAKGWEMTAPKVSEPARRYNRQITHAPSGYTLKVGGFNFDGRASDGTLLLSYGVGYDGHLLPDGAIDPAWQGTEQVLSQARDALAAAGDTQVRLVFAEQRAADAVNRMLIANKLERVQVVFVPLNAEA
;
A
#
# COMPACT_ATOMS: atom_id res chain seq x y z
N MET A 1 40.61 -82.19 9.98
CA MET A 1 40.57 -81.00 9.11
C MET A 1 39.90 -79.87 9.87
N ARG A 2 40.66 -78.81 10.16
CA ARG A 2 40.24 -77.61 10.91
C ARG A 2 39.62 -76.57 9.96
N LYS A 3 38.82 -75.67 10.56
CA LYS A 3 38.35 -74.35 10.11
C LYS A 3 37.05 -74.35 9.28
N LYS A 4 35.97 -73.82 9.89
CA LYS A 4 35.26 -72.57 9.52
C LYS A 4 33.84 -72.57 10.11
N LEU A 5 33.72 -72.12 11.35
CA LEU A 5 32.50 -71.51 11.90
C LEU A 5 32.97 -70.29 12.71
N ILE A 6 32.13 -69.29 12.86
CA ILE A 6 32.39 -67.94 13.42
C ILE A 6 32.79 -66.90 12.37
N ILE A 7 31.89 -66.57 11.44
CA ILE A 7 31.72 -65.22 10.87
C ILE A 7 30.26 -65.09 10.42
N ALA A 8 29.33 -64.79 11.33
CA ALA A 8 27.95 -64.43 10.96
C ALA A 8 27.22 -63.57 12.01
N GLY A 9 27.79 -63.34 13.21
CA GLY A 9 27.14 -62.55 14.27
C GLY A 9 27.50 -61.06 14.32
N GLY A 10 28.56 -60.62 13.64
CA GLY A 10 29.10 -59.26 13.79
C GLY A 10 28.47 -58.19 12.89
N ALA A 11 27.95 -58.57 11.72
CA ALA A 11 27.43 -57.60 10.74
C ALA A 11 26.01 -57.10 11.06
N ALA A 12 25.17 -57.94 11.68
CA ALA A 12 23.82 -57.55 12.05
C ALA A 12 23.78 -56.57 13.24
N ALA A 13 24.70 -56.73 14.22
CA ALA A 13 24.78 -55.84 15.37
C ALA A 13 25.37 -54.47 15.00
N ALA A 14 26.35 -54.41 14.10
CA ALA A 14 26.93 -53.14 13.64
C ALA A 14 25.95 -52.31 12.80
N VAL A 15 25.14 -52.96 11.95
CA VAL A 15 24.11 -52.28 11.15
C VAL A 15 22.94 -51.80 12.03
N ALA A 16 22.55 -52.56 13.06
CA ALA A 16 21.52 -52.13 14.00
C ALA A 16 21.96 -50.95 14.89
N VAL A 17 23.24 -50.90 15.29
CA VAL A 17 23.79 -49.75 16.05
C VAL A 17 24.03 -48.54 15.14
N LEU A 18 24.46 -48.72 13.89
CA LEU A 18 24.55 -47.60 12.95
C LEU A 18 23.18 -47.04 12.57
N LEU A 19 22.15 -47.88 12.36
CA LEU A 19 20.77 -47.43 12.15
C LEU A 19 20.18 -46.80 13.41
N GLY A 20 20.49 -47.34 14.59
CA GLY A 20 20.08 -46.75 15.86
C GLY A 20 20.65 -45.35 16.07
N VAL A 21 21.94 -45.15 15.74
CA VAL A 21 22.63 -43.86 15.90
C VAL A 21 22.27 -42.85 14.81
N THR A 22 21.97 -43.29 13.58
CA THR A 22 21.49 -42.38 12.51
C THR A 22 20.02 -42.01 12.66
N LEU A 23 19.18 -42.86 13.26
CA LEU A 23 17.79 -42.51 13.60
C LEU A 23 17.67 -41.69 14.90
N SER A 24 18.56 -41.88 15.89
CA SER A 24 18.53 -41.08 17.12
C SER A 24 19.08 -39.66 16.97
N GLY A 25 19.80 -39.36 15.88
CA GLY A 25 20.30 -38.01 15.59
C GLY A 25 19.28 -37.07 14.94
N VAL A 26 18.16 -37.60 14.43
CA VAL A 26 17.14 -36.82 13.69
C VAL A 26 15.85 -36.60 14.49
N LEU A 27 15.68 -37.30 15.61
CA LEU A 27 14.50 -37.19 16.46
C LEU A 27 14.95 -37.03 17.90
N ALA A 28 15.05 -35.79 18.40
CA ALA A 28 15.08 -35.55 19.83
C ALA A 28 13.74 -36.04 20.40
N PRO A 29 13.71 -37.11 21.22
CA PRO A 29 12.45 -37.59 21.80
C PRO A 29 11.97 -36.56 22.81
N SER A 30 10.73 -36.09 22.66
CA SER A 30 10.07 -35.36 23.76
C SER A 30 9.87 -36.36 24.90
N MET A 31 10.12 -35.92 26.13
CA MET A 31 10.02 -36.78 27.32
C MET A 31 8.59 -37.26 27.61
N ASP A 32 7.59 -36.72 26.91
CA ASP A 32 6.16 -36.96 27.13
C ASP A 32 5.49 -37.79 26.00
N GLY A 33 6.26 -38.28 25.03
CA GLY A 33 5.74 -39.13 23.94
C GLY A 33 4.94 -38.39 22.85
N THR A 34 4.78 -37.07 22.96
CA THR A 34 4.24 -36.24 21.87
C THR A 34 5.30 -36.04 20.78
N PRO A 35 5.02 -36.29 19.49
CA PRO A 35 5.97 -36.02 18.42
C PRO A 35 6.43 -34.56 18.47
N ALA A 36 7.74 -34.34 18.62
CA ALA A 36 8.29 -33.00 18.52
C ALA A 36 8.16 -32.52 17.06
N PRO A 37 7.78 -31.25 16.81
CA PRO A 37 7.76 -30.70 15.47
C PRO A 37 9.12 -30.87 14.80
N ASN A 38 9.14 -31.26 13.53
CA ASN A 38 10.38 -31.30 12.75
C ASN A 38 10.95 -29.86 12.57
N GLU A 39 12.18 -29.74 12.07
CA GLU A 39 12.85 -28.43 11.92
C GLU A 39 12.05 -27.45 11.04
N ALA A 40 11.52 -27.92 9.91
CA ALA A 40 10.70 -27.11 9.01
C ALA A 40 9.43 -26.61 9.69
N MET A 41 8.75 -27.44 10.50
CA MET A 41 7.58 -27.04 11.27
C MET A 41 7.93 -25.98 12.33
N ARG A 42 9.07 -26.11 13.02
CA ARG A 42 9.52 -25.10 14.00
C ARG A 42 9.88 -23.79 13.30
N ALA A 43 10.56 -23.85 12.17
CA ALA A 43 10.88 -22.67 11.36
C ALA A 43 9.59 -21.99 10.86
N LEU A 44 8.62 -22.76 10.37
CA LEU A 44 7.30 -22.25 9.99
C LEU A 44 6.58 -21.60 11.17
N GLN A 45 6.59 -22.22 12.36
CA GLN A 45 6.02 -21.60 13.56
C GLN A 45 6.69 -20.27 13.90
N GLY A 46 8.02 -20.18 13.77
CA GLY A 46 8.78 -18.93 13.95
C GLY A 46 8.40 -17.84 12.94
N VAL A 47 8.31 -18.20 11.66
CA VAL A 47 7.88 -17.28 10.59
C VAL A 47 6.44 -16.82 10.82
N ASN A 48 5.53 -17.71 11.25
CA ASN A 48 4.14 -17.36 11.53
C ASN A 48 4.02 -16.42 12.73
N ALA A 49 4.78 -16.67 13.79
CA ALA A 49 4.84 -15.76 14.95
C ALA A 49 5.32 -14.37 14.52
N ALA A 50 6.39 -14.28 13.73
CA ALA A 50 6.87 -13.02 13.16
C ALA A 50 5.81 -12.34 12.29
N SER A 51 5.15 -13.13 11.41
CA SER A 51 4.09 -12.66 10.51
C SER A 51 2.95 -11.99 11.29
N LEU A 52 2.45 -12.68 12.31
CA LEU A 52 1.34 -12.18 13.13
C LEU A 52 1.78 -11.01 14.02
N SER A 53 3.01 -11.03 14.54
CA SER A 53 3.53 -9.93 15.37
C SER A 53 3.51 -8.58 14.64
N LEU A 54 3.83 -8.56 13.35
CA LEU A 54 3.74 -7.36 12.52
C LEU A 54 2.31 -7.13 12.04
N ALA A 55 1.61 -8.17 11.59
CA ALA A 55 0.29 -8.01 10.99
C ALA A 55 -0.79 -7.51 11.96
N GLU A 56 -0.64 -7.86 13.24
CA GLU A 56 -1.52 -7.43 14.32
C GLU A 56 -1.05 -6.13 15.01
N ALA A 57 0.08 -5.57 14.58
CA ALA A 57 0.58 -4.33 15.13
C ALA A 57 -0.30 -3.14 14.72
N PRO A 58 -0.64 -2.22 15.64
CA PRO A 58 -1.34 -0.97 15.35
C PRO A 58 -0.65 -0.11 14.25
N GLY A 59 0.67 -0.25 14.13
CA GLY A 59 1.52 0.34 13.11
C GLY A 59 2.92 -0.27 13.19
N ALA A 60 3.86 0.20 12.37
CA ALA A 60 5.28 -0.14 12.47
C ALA A 60 6.15 0.98 11.94
N THR A 61 7.36 1.10 12.48
CA THR A 61 8.40 1.99 11.98
C THR A 61 9.44 1.18 11.19
N TYR A 62 9.84 1.71 10.04
CA TYR A 62 10.77 1.10 9.11
C TYR A 62 11.96 2.00 8.83
N ASP A 63 13.13 1.37 8.72
CA ASP A 63 14.39 1.97 8.29
C ASP A 63 15.06 1.02 7.29
N GLY A 64 15.53 1.52 6.15
CA GLY A 64 16.20 0.69 5.14
C GLY A 64 15.97 1.17 3.72
N THR A 65 15.97 0.26 2.75
CA THR A 65 15.89 0.57 1.33
C THR A 65 14.79 -0.23 0.65
N ILE A 66 14.07 0.43 -0.25
CA ILE A 66 13.12 -0.18 -1.19
C ILE A 66 13.69 -0.07 -2.59
N THR A 67 13.73 -1.17 -3.32
CA THR A 67 14.21 -1.24 -4.70
C THR A 67 13.04 -1.51 -5.64
N LEU A 68 12.87 -0.65 -6.63
CA LEU A 68 11.81 -0.73 -7.64
C LEU A 68 12.39 -1.18 -8.99
N GLY A 69 11.69 -2.11 -9.64
CA GLY A 69 11.98 -2.56 -11.00
C GLY A 69 12.89 -3.79 -11.09
N THR A 70 12.80 -4.49 -12.23
CA THR A 70 13.65 -5.65 -12.57
C THR A 70 14.81 -5.28 -13.51
N GLY A 71 14.86 -4.03 -14.01
CA GLY A 71 15.84 -3.51 -14.97
C GLY A 71 16.61 -2.30 -14.43
N SER A 72 16.32 -1.09 -14.93
CA SER A 72 16.84 0.16 -14.35
C SER A 72 16.27 0.35 -12.95
N LYS A 73 16.95 -0.22 -11.95
CA LYS A 73 16.54 -0.19 -10.56
C LYS A 73 16.56 1.24 -10.04
N SER A 74 15.43 1.71 -9.49
CA SER A 74 15.41 2.90 -8.66
C SER A 74 15.34 2.48 -7.20
N THR A 75 16.07 3.19 -6.34
CA THR A 75 16.07 2.92 -4.91
C THR A 75 15.46 4.09 -4.16
N ILE A 76 14.76 3.76 -3.07
CA ILE A 76 14.21 4.71 -2.11
C ILE A 76 14.76 4.29 -0.75
N ASP A 77 15.63 5.11 -0.19
CA ASP A 77 16.04 4.92 1.20
C ASP A 77 14.98 5.57 2.09
N ILE A 78 14.49 4.82 3.07
CA ILE A 78 13.50 5.28 4.05
C ILE A 78 14.13 5.34 5.44
N THR A 79 13.78 6.36 6.20
CA THR A 79 14.30 6.56 7.56
C THR A 79 13.17 6.99 8.48
N LYS A 80 13.02 6.27 9.60
CA LYS A 80 11.95 6.44 10.59
C LYS A 80 10.57 6.51 9.95
N MET A 81 10.33 5.68 8.94
CA MET A 81 9.06 5.62 8.23
C MET A 81 8.04 4.87 9.06
N THR A 82 7.16 5.58 9.75
CA THR A 82 6.06 4.97 10.50
C THR A 82 4.86 4.81 9.58
N VAL A 83 4.30 3.60 9.52
CA VAL A 83 3.09 3.26 8.77
C VAL A 83 2.09 2.62 9.72
N THR A 84 0.86 3.12 9.72
CA THR A 84 -0.23 2.63 10.58
C THR A 84 -0.97 1.45 9.95
N ALA A 85 -1.85 0.80 10.70
CA ALA A 85 -2.70 -0.28 10.20
C ALA A 85 -3.69 0.15 9.08
N THR A 86 -3.88 1.46 8.83
CA THR A 86 -4.67 1.98 7.69
C THR A 86 -3.83 2.29 6.46
N GLY A 87 -2.50 2.25 6.58
CA GLY A 87 -1.58 2.70 5.53
C GLY A 87 -1.22 4.18 5.59
N ASP A 88 -1.73 4.93 6.57
CA ASP A 88 -1.24 6.31 6.81
C ASP A 88 0.21 6.26 7.23
N LEU A 89 1.04 7.19 6.72
CA LEU A 89 2.48 7.15 6.96
C LEU A 89 3.12 8.51 7.22
N ARG A 90 4.29 8.47 7.84
CA ARG A 90 5.15 9.64 8.06
C ARG A 90 6.59 9.18 8.22
N GLY A 91 7.50 9.86 7.54
CA GLY A 91 8.92 9.56 7.67
C GLY A 91 9.75 10.35 6.67
N LYS A 92 11.00 9.94 6.50
CA LYS A 92 11.89 10.53 5.51
C LYS A 92 12.17 9.56 4.38
N VAL A 93 12.31 10.10 3.17
CA VAL A 93 12.74 9.38 1.98
C VAL A 93 13.95 10.06 1.35
N ARG A 94 14.80 9.28 0.69
CA ARG A 94 15.87 9.77 -0.19
C ARG A 94 15.78 9.03 -1.52
N GLN A 95 15.66 9.79 -2.61
CA GLN A 95 15.54 9.24 -3.96
C GLN A 95 15.97 10.29 -4.99
N GLY A 96 16.77 9.89 -5.98
CA GLY A 96 17.23 10.79 -7.05
C GLY A 96 18.20 11.87 -6.55
N GLY A 97 18.97 11.59 -5.49
CA GLY A 97 19.95 12.52 -4.91
C GLY A 97 19.40 13.55 -3.91
N GLY A 98 18.06 13.72 -3.83
CA GLY A 98 17.40 14.59 -2.86
C GLY A 98 16.72 13.84 -1.72
N SER A 99 16.44 14.56 -0.65
CA SER A 99 15.73 14.07 0.54
C SER A 99 14.42 14.81 0.78
N ALA A 100 13.45 14.10 1.35
CA ALA A 100 12.16 14.68 1.71
C ALA A 100 11.53 14.04 2.94
N GLU A 101 10.74 14.82 3.68
CA GLU A 101 9.75 14.29 4.63
C GLU A 101 8.45 13.99 3.87
N VAL A 102 7.84 12.85 4.17
CA VAL A 102 6.56 12.42 3.59
C VAL A 102 5.56 12.30 4.73
N LEU A 103 4.33 12.75 4.48
CA LEU A 103 3.17 12.56 5.36
C LEU A 103 1.98 12.15 4.51
N GLN A 104 1.37 11.02 4.83
CA GLN A 104 0.12 10.55 4.24
C GLN A 104 -0.89 10.33 5.35
N ILE A 105 -2.08 10.90 5.17
CA ILE A 105 -3.19 10.77 6.11
C ILE A 105 -4.50 10.76 5.33
N GLY A 106 -5.23 9.65 5.42
CA GLY A 106 -6.36 9.36 4.55
C GLY A 106 -5.93 9.40 3.07
N ASN A 107 -6.61 10.22 2.27
CA ASN A 107 -6.33 10.39 0.85
C ASN A 107 -5.36 11.54 0.53
N LEU A 108 -4.83 12.21 1.56
CA LEU A 108 -3.89 13.32 1.39
C LEU A 108 -2.45 12.83 1.51
N THR A 109 -1.63 13.12 0.50
CA THR A 109 -0.18 12.92 0.56
C THR A 109 0.54 14.25 0.44
N LEU A 110 1.36 14.57 1.43
CA LEU A 110 2.19 15.76 1.52
C LEU A 110 3.67 15.38 1.50
N VAL A 111 4.45 16.19 0.82
CA VAL A 111 5.91 16.06 0.78
C VAL A 111 6.57 17.39 1.07
N LYS A 112 7.61 17.36 1.92
CA LYS A 112 8.49 18.49 2.20
C LYS A 112 9.91 18.10 1.82
N GLY A 113 10.27 18.39 0.57
CA GLY A 113 11.57 18.04 -0.03
C GLY A 113 12.56 19.20 -0.06
N ASP A 114 13.85 18.87 -0.12
CA ASP A 114 14.92 19.82 -0.46
C ASP A 114 14.89 20.19 -1.96
N SER A 115 15.72 21.15 -2.36
CA SER A 115 15.78 21.60 -3.76
C SER A 115 16.21 20.51 -4.75
N ALA A 116 17.08 19.57 -4.33
CA ALA A 116 17.52 18.47 -5.18
C ALA A 116 16.37 17.47 -5.43
N PHE A 117 15.54 17.24 -4.41
CA PHE A 117 14.37 16.38 -4.50
C PHE A 117 13.36 16.91 -5.53
N TRP A 118 13.10 18.23 -5.52
CA TRP A 118 12.18 18.83 -6.49
C TRP A 118 12.76 18.94 -7.90
N THR A 119 14.07 19.19 -8.04
CA THR A 119 14.73 19.31 -9.36
C THR A 119 14.67 18.01 -10.16
N ALA A 120 14.72 16.86 -9.47
CA ALA A 120 14.65 15.55 -10.11
C ALA A 120 13.24 15.18 -10.64
N ARG A 121 12.20 15.99 -10.36
CA ARG A 121 10.80 15.62 -10.61
C ARG A 121 10.07 16.69 -11.42
N PRO A 122 9.74 16.44 -12.70
CA PRO A 122 9.03 17.41 -13.51
C PRO A 122 7.63 17.67 -12.94
N GLY A 123 7.27 18.94 -12.82
CA GLY A 123 5.91 19.36 -12.50
C GLY A 123 4.96 19.18 -13.70
N PRO A 124 3.65 19.43 -13.50
CA PRO A 124 2.66 19.42 -14.57
C PRO A 124 3.04 20.43 -15.64
N ARG A 125 2.79 20.06 -16.91
CA ARG A 125 3.00 20.95 -18.05
C ARG A 125 2.13 22.19 -17.90
N GLN A 126 2.76 23.36 -17.94
CA GLN A 126 2.08 24.65 -17.87
C GLN A 126 1.94 25.29 -19.27
N PRO A 127 1.01 26.24 -19.45
CA PRO A 127 0.97 27.08 -20.65
C PRO A 127 2.29 27.81 -20.90
N ALA A 128 2.52 28.22 -22.16
CA ALA A 128 3.73 28.94 -22.53
C ALA A 128 3.89 30.23 -21.71
N GLY A 129 5.09 30.45 -21.16
CA GLY A 129 5.40 31.63 -20.35
C GLY A 129 4.95 31.52 -18.88
N VAL A 130 4.21 30.50 -18.48
CA VAL A 130 3.85 30.25 -17.07
C VAL A 130 4.92 29.38 -16.41
N LEU A 131 5.52 29.92 -15.34
CA LEU A 131 6.48 29.25 -14.49
C LEU A 131 5.87 29.08 -13.11
N THR A 132 5.86 27.86 -12.59
CA THR A 132 5.61 27.64 -11.16
C THR A 132 6.83 28.04 -10.35
N GLU A 133 6.62 28.41 -9.09
CA GLU A 133 7.68 28.80 -8.16
C GLU A 133 8.87 27.83 -8.21
N LYS A 134 10.07 28.40 -8.36
CA LYS A 134 11.31 27.63 -8.52
C LYS A 134 11.68 26.81 -7.28
N SER A 135 11.22 27.20 -6.09
CA SER A 135 11.54 26.49 -4.86
C SER A 135 10.28 26.09 -4.11
N LEU A 136 9.97 24.80 -4.22
CA LEU A 136 9.06 24.12 -3.30
C LEU A 136 9.77 23.68 -2.01
N SER A 137 11.02 24.11 -1.81
CA SER A 137 11.85 23.71 -0.67
C SER A 137 11.22 24.12 0.66
N ASP A 138 11.37 23.26 1.66
CA ASP A 138 11.04 23.52 3.07
C ASP A 138 9.56 23.80 3.41
N LYS A 139 8.65 23.67 2.44
CA LYS A 139 7.20 23.69 2.65
C LYS A 139 6.57 22.33 2.35
N TRP A 140 5.45 22.06 3.00
CA TRP A 140 4.60 20.92 2.64
C TRP A 140 3.96 21.16 1.29
N VAL A 141 3.95 20.16 0.43
CA VAL A 141 3.41 20.22 -0.93
C VAL A 141 2.51 19.02 -1.16
N THR A 142 1.30 19.25 -1.66
CA THR A 142 0.41 18.15 -2.07
C THR A 142 0.96 17.45 -3.30
N ILE A 143 1.08 16.13 -3.23
CA ILE A 143 1.50 15.25 -4.34
C ILE A 143 0.43 14.18 -4.60
N GLY A 144 0.47 13.54 -5.77
CA GLY A 144 -0.33 12.33 -6.03
C GLY A 144 0.26 11.10 -5.33
N SER A 145 -0.56 10.08 -5.05
CA SER A 145 -0.13 8.86 -4.36
C SER A 145 0.96 8.06 -5.09
N LYS A 146 1.04 8.17 -6.43
CA LYS A 146 2.05 7.50 -7.27
C LYS A 146 3.34 8.33 -7.48
N PHE A 147 3.51 9.44 -6.77
CA PHE A 147 4.63 10.37 -7.01
C PHE A 147 6.01 9.78 -6.70
N LEU A 148 6.08 8.76 -5.85
CA LEU A 148 7.33 8.03 -5.55
C LEU A 148 7.47 6.73 -6.36
N ASP A 149 6.70 6.58 -7.45
CA ASP A 149 6.57 5.36 -8.27
C ASP A 149 6.03 4.12 -7.54
N VAL A 150 5.85 4.20 -6.22
CA VAL A 150 5.25 3.20 -5.35
C VAL A 150 4.38 3.88 -4.29
N ASP A 151 3.25 3.24 -3.96
CA ASP A 151 2.45 3.62 -2.79
C ASP A 151 3.09 3.00 -1.54
N LEU A 152 3.87 3.79 -0.81
CA LEU A 152 4.58 3.34 0.38
C LEU A 152 3.62 2.90 1.50
N GLY A 153 2.44 3.52 1.62
CA GLY A 153 1.44 3.17 2.65
C GLY A 153 0.89 1.78 2.43
N VAL A 154 0.64 1.42 1.16
CA VAL A 154 0.15 0.10 0.78
C VAL A 154 1.29 -0.93 0.71
N ALA A 155 2.50 -0.55 0.32
CA ALA A 155 3.65 -1.47 0.23
C ALA A 155 4.19 -1.88 1.62
N LEU A 156 4.16 -0.95 2.58
CA LEU A 156 4.68 -1.14 3.94
C LEU A 156 3.56 -1.33 4.98
N LEU A 157 2.33 -1.58 4.53
CA LEU A 157 1.20 -1.85 5.42
C LEU A 157 1.55 -3.05 6.33
N PRO A 158 1.50 -2.92 7.66
CA PRO A 158 1.95 -3.97 8.58
C PRO A 158 1.27 -5.34 8.34
N SER A 159 -0.05 -5.36 8.13
CA SER A 159 -0.80 -6.58 7.82
C SER A 159 -0.33 -7.23 6.51
N ARG A 160 -0.17 -6.45 5.46
CA ARG A 160 0.35 -6.97 4.18
C ARG A 160 1.74 -7.55 4.36
N LEU A 161 2.67 -6.75 4.89
CA LEU A 161 4.09 -7.09 4.95
C LEU A 161 4.33 -8.28 5.89
N GLY A 162 3.67 -8.31 7.04
CA GLY A 162 3.74 -9.41 8.00
C GLY A 162 3.22 -10.72 7.39
N LEU A 163 2.05 -10.70 6.75
CA LEU A 163 1.46 -11.94 6.22
C LEU A 163 2.18 -12.45 4.95
N LEU A 164 2.92 -11.58 4.25
CA LEU A 164 3.76 -11.96 3.11
C LEU A 164 5.03 -12.73 3.49
N LEU A 165 5.48 -12.69 4.75
CA LEU A 165 6.76 -13.30 5.15
C LEU A 165 6.83 -14.80 4.84
N GLY A 166 5.74 -15.54 5.09
CA GLY A 166 5.69 -16.98 4.81
C GLY A 166 5.65 -17.35 3.34
N GLN A 167 5.59 -16.38 2.41
CA GLN A 167 5.58 -16.55 0.96
C GLN A 167 4.61 -17.64 0.47
N GLN A 168 3.49 -17.83 1.18
CA GLN A 168 2.61 -18.98 0.98
C GLN A 168 2.14 -19.09 -0.47
N ASP A 169 1.63 -18.00 -1.02
CA ASP A 169 1.10 -18.02 -2.38
C ASP A 169 2.21 -18.20 -3.43
N ALA A 170 3.42 -17.70 -3.17
CA ALA A 170 4.58 -17.92 -4.04
C ALA A 170 5.03 -19.38 -4.02
N ILE A 171 4.98 -20.04 -2.86
CA ILE A 171 5.27 -21.48 -2.71
C ILE A 171 4.22 -22.33 -3.43
N LEU A 172 2.95 -21.93 -3.37
CA LEU A 172 1.86 -22.62 -4.07
C LEU A 172 1.89 -22.41 -5.59
N GLY A 173 2.41 -21.26 -6.04
CA GLY A 173 2.51 -20.91 -7.45
C GLY A 173 1.14 -20.95 -8.16
N ASP A 174 1.16 -21.44 -9.41
CA ASP A 174 -0.03 -21.52 -10.27
C ASP A 174 -0.83 -22.82 -10.08
N ALA A 175 -0.33 -23.73 -9.23
CA ALA A 175 -0.96 -25.02 -9.04
C ALA A 175 -2.29 -24.90 -8.28
N GLU A 176 -3.25 -25.76 -8.63
CA GLU A 176 -4.39 -26.01 -7.76
C GLU A 176 -3.93 -26.73 -6.49
N VAL A 177 -4.39 -26.25 -5.35
CA VAL A 177 -4.12 -26.92 -4.08
C VAL A 177 -5.05 -28.13 -3.96
N THR A 178 -4.48 -29.29 -3.65
CA THR A 178 -5.24 -30.51 -3.36
C THR A 178 -5.38 -30.68 -1.85
N GLY A 179 -6.50 -31.25 -1.40
CA GLY A 179 -6.76 -31.42 0.03
C GLY A 179 -8.25 -31.61 0.34
N THR A 180 -8.59 -31.58 1.63
CA THR A 180 -9.97 -31.64 2.09
C THR A 180 -10.58 -30.25 2.09
N ASN A 181 -11.77 -30.09 1.50
CA ASN A 181 -12.53 -28.85 1.57
C ASN A 181 -12.77 -28.45 3.03
N VAL A 182 -12.52 -27.20 3.36
CA VAL A 182 -12.74 -26.64 4.69
C VAL A 182 -13.46 -25.29 4.59
N GLY A 183 -14.13 -24.91 5.67
CA GLY A 183 -14.89 -23.67 5.75
C GLY A 183 -16.28 -23.76 5.13
N ARG A 184 -16.91 -22.60 4.93
CA ARG A 184 -18.34 -22.49 4.57
C ARG A 184 -18.62 -22.51 3.07
N LEU A 185 -17.61 -22.25 2.25
CA LEU A 185 -17.72 -22.03 0.81
C LEU A 185 -17.27 -23.24 -0.01
N THR A 186 -17.59 -24.46 0.41
CA THR A 186 -17.04 -25.70 -0.18
C THR A 186 -17.43 -25.92 -1.63
N GLU A 187 -18.56 -25.36 -2.07
CA GLU A 187 -19.14 -25.55 -3.41
C GLU A 187 -19.02 -24.30 -4.29
N THR A 188 -18.06 -23.42 -3.95
CA THR A 188 -17.82 -22.18 -4.68
C THR A 188 -16.43 -22.15 -5.35
N PRO A 189 -16.23 -21.23 -6.32
CA PRO A 189 -14.90 -20.96 -6.86
C PRO A 189 -13.85 -20.56 -5.81
N ASP A 190 -14.25 -19.99 -4.67
CA ASP A 190 -13.37 -19.57 -3.57
C ASP A 190 -13.24 -20.60 -2.46
N ARG A 191 -13.60 -21.86 -2.71
CA ARG A 191 -13.41 -22.94 -1.74
C ARG A 191 -11.96 -23.03 -1.26
N ARG A 192 -11.80 -23.41 0.00
CA ARG A 192 -10.50 -23.54 0.68
C ARG A 192 -10.22 -25.01 0.96
N VAL A 193 -8.95 -25.40 0.89
CA VAL A 193 -8.55 -26.81 1.11
C VAL A 193 -7.38 -26.93 2.08
N ALA A 194 -7.55 -27.80 3.08
CA ALA A 194 -6.46 -28.20 3.94
C ALA A 194 -5.61 -29.25 3.22
N SER A 195 -4.38 -28.88 2.83
CA SER A 195 -3.48 -29.76 2.07
C SER A 195 -2.87 -30.89 2.90
N GLY A 196 -2.81 -30.73 4.23
CA GLY A 196 -2.23 -31.73 5.14
C GLY A 196 -0.72 -31.96 4.98
N THR A 197 -0.05 -31.18 4.12
CA THR A 197 1.38 -31.28 3.83
C THR A 197 2.18 -30.15 4.47
N ASP A 198 3.38 -30.48 4.94
CA ASP A 198 4.37 -29.48 5.36
C ASP A 198 4.70 -28.55 4.19
N ARG A 199 4.84 -27.24 4.47
CA ARG A 199 5.20 -26.27 3.42
C ARG A 199 6.70 -26.38 3.13
N PRO A 200 7.11 -26.81 1.93
CA PRO A 200 8.53 -26.86 1.58
C PRO A 200 9.11 -25.44 1.52
N ASN A 201 10.43 -25.33 1.71
CA ASN A 201 11.23 -24.11 1.55
C ASN A 201 11.17 -23.07 2.69
N ILE A 202 10.92 -23.53 3.92
CA ILE A 202 11.12 -22.72 5.12
C ILE A 202 12.16 -23.39 6.02
N THR A 203 13.22 -22.66 6.34
CA THR A 203 14.34 -23.14 7.18
C THR A 203 14.78 -22.05 8.14
N GLU A 204 15.21 -22.45 9.33
CA GLU A 204 15.94 -21.59 10.25
C GLU A 204 17.42 -21.60 9.83
N VAL A 205 18.07 -20.44 9.89
CA VAL A 205 19.48 -20.28 9.47
C VAL A 205 20.27 -19.74 10.65
N GLU A 206 21.50 -20.22 10.82
CA GLU A 206 22.41 -19.69 11.84
C GLU A 206 22.74 -18.23 11.54
N VAL A 207 22.80 -17.40 12.58
CA VAL A 207 23.15 -15.99 12.46
C VAL A 207 24.67 -15.88 12.35
N GLU A 208 25.17 -15.63 11.15
CA GLU A 208 26.58 -15.37 10.88
C GLU A 208 26.81 -13.91 10.52
N ASP A 209 27.99 -13.35 10.83
CA ASP A 209 28.37 -11.97 10.46
C ASP A 209 28.30 -11.69 8.93
N ALA A 210 28.22 -12.75 8.11
CA ALA A 210 28.17 -12.72 6.64
C ALA A 210 26.76 -12.91 6.05
N ASP A 211 25.71 -13.04 6.88
CA ASP A 211 24.32 -13.29 6.45
C ASP A 211 23.63 -12.10 5.73
N GLY A 212 24.42 -11.07 5.47
CA GLY A 212 23.99 -9.85 4.83
C GLY A 212 23.33 -8.85 5.77
N GLY A 213 23.23 -9.09 7.08
CA GLY A 213 22.91 -8.06 8.08
C GLY A 213 21.42 -7.77 8.28
N VAL A 214 20.52 -8.73 8.06
CA VAL A 214 19.10 -8.57 8.44
C VAL A 214 19.02 -8.47 9.97
N ALA A 215 18.23 -7.54 10.52
CA ALA A 215 18.15 -7.36 11.97
C ALA A 215 17.39 -8.52 12.67
N GLY A 216 17.83 -8.93 13.86
CA GLY A 216 17.18 -9.98 14.67
C GLY A 216 18.20 -10.96 15.27
N THR A 217 17.79 -11.65 16.34
CA THR A 217 18.59 -12.68 17.06
C THR A 217 18.41 -14.09 16.50
N ARG A 218 17.34 -14.34 15.74
CA ARG A 218 17.13 -15.57 14.95
C ARG A 218 16.78 -15.23 13.51
N ARG A 219 17.07 -16.16 12.59
CA ARG A 219 16.89 -15.95 11.14
C ARG A 219 16.14 -17.10 10.49
N PHE A 220 15.22 -16.75 9.59
CA PHE A 220 14.52 -17.72 8.75
C PHE A 220 14.64 -17.33 7.29
N THR A 221 14.60 -18.32 6.42
CA THR A 221 14.42 -18.13 4.99
C THR A 221 13.12 -18.77 4.54
N ALA A 222 12.32 -18.02 3.79
CA ALA A 222 11.10 -18.49 3.15
C ALA A 222 11.17 -18.16 1.65
N SER A 223 11.51 -19.16 0.83
CA SER A 223 11.84 -18.94 -0.59
C SER A 223 12.95 -17.89 -0.76
N SER A 224 12.65 -16.72 -1.35
CA SER A 224 13.59 -15.61 -1.55
C SER A 224 13.55 -14.54 -0.46
N MET A 225 12.72 -14.74 0.59
CA MET A 225 12.62 -13.85 1.73
C MET A 225 13.57 -14.30 2.83
N SER A 226 14.37 -13.38 3.35
CA SER A 226 15.13 -13.52 4.60
C SER A 226 14.42 -12.73 5.70
N ILE A 227 14.21 -13.37 6.85
CA ILE A 227 13.37 -12.86 7.94
C ILE A 227 14.21 -12.92 9.21
N GLY A 228 14.33 -11.78 9.90
CA GLY A 228 14.98 -11.72 11.20
C GLY A 228 13.96 -11.43 12.30
N VAL A 229 14.03 -12.20 13.39
CA VAL A 229 13.15 -12.04 14.55
C VAL A 229 13.96 -11.74 15.79
N ASP A 230 13.38 -11.04 16.75
CA ASP A 230 13.97 -10.83 18.07
C ASP A 230 13.70 -12.00 19.03
N ASP A 231 14.19 -11.88 20.27
CA ASP A 231 14.04 -12.90 21.31
C ASP A 231 12.58 -13.14 21.75
N THR A 232 11.68 -12.21 21.43
CA THR A 232 10.24 -12.35 21.70
C THR A 232 9.51 -13.07 20.55
N GLY A 233 10.21 -13.34 19.44
CA GLY A 233 9.63 -13.87 18.21
C GLY A 233 8.97 -12.80 17.35
N ALA A 234 9.11 -11.51 17.68
CA ALA A 234 8.60 -10.43 16.87
C ALA A 234 9.52 -10.16 15.69
N LEU A 235 8.95 -9.68 14.58
CA LEU A 235 9.73 -9.30 13.40
C LEU A 235 10.64 -8.11 13.71
N ALA A 236 11.95 -8.29 13.49
CA ALA A 236 12.98 -7.27 13.68
C ALA A 236 13.54 -6.74 12.34
N GLY A 237 13.50 -7.56 11.29
CA GLY A 237 13.95 -7.16 9.96
C GLY A 237 13.53 -8.15 8.87
N LEU A 238 13.55 -7.69 7.63
CA LEU A 238 13.29 -8.52 6.46
C LEU A 238 14.11 -8.07 5.27
N ARG A 239 14.39 -9.01 4.37
CA ARG A 239 14.98 -8.76 3.06
C ARG A 239 14.37 -9.67 2.01
N GLY A 240 13.86 -9.10 0.91
CA GLY A 240 13.33 -9.88 -0.20
C GLY A 240 12.16 -9.20 -0.92
N PRO A 241 11.42 -9.94 -1.77
CA PRO A 241 10.33 -9.39 -2.55
C PRO A 241 9.07 -9.12 -1.70
N ILE A 242 8.59 -7.88 -1.71
CA ILE A 242 7.36 -7.45 -1.01
C ILE A 242 6.20 -7.15 -1.98
N GLY A 243 6.45 -7.34 -3.28
CA GLY A 243 5.45 -7.24 -4.32
C GLY A 243 6.05 -7.42 -5.71
N PRO A 244 5.22 -7.37 -6.77
CA PRO A 244 5.71 -7.43 -8.14
C PRO A 244 6.71 -6.31 -8.41
N ARG A 245 7.97 -6.68 -8.70
CA ARG A 245 9.08 -5.74 -8.98
C ARG A 245 9.40 -4.79 -7.82
N VAL A 246 9.06 -5.15 -6.59
CA VAL A 246 9.41 -4.39 -5.39
C VAL A 246 10.13 -5.31 -4.41
N GLU A 247 11.39 -4.98 -4.15
CA GLU A 247 12.22 -5.64 -3.13
C GLU A 247 12.44 -4.66 -1.98
N ALA A 248 12.55 -5.19 -0.76
CA ALA A 248 12.81 -4.40 0.43
C ALA A 248 13.93 -5.03 1.24
N ASP A 249 14.71 -4.16 1.89
CA ASP A 249 15.69 -4.51 2.91
C ASP A 249 15.48 -3.56 4.09
N LEU A 250 14.79 -4.03 5.13
CA LEU A 250 14.21 -3.20 6.16
C LEU A 250 14.52 -3.74 7.56
N ARG A 251 14.88 -2.82 8.46
CA ARG A 251 14.66 -2.98 9.90
C ARG A 251 13.21 -2.59 10.21
N VAL A 252 12.58 -3.38 11.08
CA VAL A 252 11.19 -3.22 11.48
C VAL A 252 11.11 -3.02 12.98
N THR A 253 10.24 -2.12 13.43
CA THR A 253 9.89 -1.96 14.83
C THR A 253 8.38 -1.80 14.95
N PRO A 254 7.65 -2.83 15.42
CA PRO A 254 6.21 -2.71 15.64
C PRO A 254 5.87 -1.53 16.57
N ALA A 255 4.87 -0.76 16.20
CA ALA A 255 4.41 0.40 16.95
C ALA A 255 3.25 0.04 17.87
N THR A 256 3.20 0.67 19.05
CA THR A 256 2.08 0.53 19.98
C THR A 256 0.92 1.44 19.59
N SER A 257 -0.28 1.19 20.12
CA SER A 257 -1.43 2.09 19.91
C SER A 257 -1.18 3.51 20.42
N ALA A 258 -0.34 3.67 21.45
CA ALA A 258 0.08 4.99 21.94
C ALA A 258 0.94 5.72 20.90
N ALA A 259 1.93 5.04 20.31
CA ALA A 259 2.76 5.61 19.24
C ALA A 259 1.94 5.98 18.00
N VAL A 260 0.89 5.21 17.67
CA VAL A 260 -0.04 5.56 16.58
C VAL A 260 -0.89 6.78 16.91
N ARG A 261 -1.35 6.93 18.16
CA ARG A 261 -2.04 8.16 18.59
C ARG A 261 -1.13 9.39 18.48
N ASP A 262 0.13 9.25 18.90
CA ASP A 262 1.14 10.29 18.78
C ASP A 262 1.43 10.64 17.33
N PHE A 263 1.50 9.62 16.46
CA PHE A 263 1.60 9.78 15.01
C PHE A 263 0.49 10.70 14.49
N TYR A 264 -0.79 10.39 14.77
CA TYR A 264 -1.91 11.20 14.28
C TYR A 264 -1.93 12.60 14.88
N SER A 265 -1.59 12.77 16.16
CA SER A 265 -1.48 14.08 16.79
C SER A 265 -0.40 14.94 16.10
N SER A 266 0.75 14.34 15.82
CA SER A 266 1.86 14.99 15.11
C SER A 266 1.51 15.32 13.65
N ALA A 267 0.74 14.47 12.97
CA ALA A 267 0.28 14.67 11.60
C ALA A 267 -0.68 15.85 11.51
N LYS A 268 -1.67 15.92 12.42
CA LYS A 268 -2.60 17.06 12.51
C LYS A 268 -1.84 18.38 12.71
N SER A 269 -0.87 18.38 13.63
CA SER A 269 -0.05 19.58 13.91
C SER A 269 0.75 20.03 12.69
N ALA A 270 1.40 19.09 11.99
CA ALA A 270 2.18 19.39 10.79
C ALA A 270 1.33 20.01 9.65
N VAL A 271 0.07 19.60 9.55
CA VAL A 271 -0.88 20.11 8.56
C VAL A 271 -1.47 21.45 8.97
N ALA A 272 -1.83 21.63 10.24
CA ALA A 272 -2.46 22.85 10.76
C ALA A 272 -1.52 24.08 10.74
N GLU A 273 -0.23 23.87 10.96
CA GLU A 273 0.78 24.94 11.01
C GLU A 273 1.28 25.38 9.62
N GLY A 274 0.99 24.60 8.57
CA GLY A 274 1.62 24.74 7.26
C GLY A 274 0.86 25.62 6.27
N ARG A 275 1.58 26.53 5.60
CA ARG A 275 1.19 26.99 4.26
C ARG A 275 1.54 25.87 3.28
N ILE A 276 0.53 25.29 2.63
CA ILE A 276 0.69 24.09 1.81
C ILE A 276 0.84 24.49 0.34
N GLY A 277 1.97 24.18 -0.27
CA GLY A 277 2.17 24.32 -1.71
C GLY A 277 1.48 23.21 -2.50
N SER A 278 1.58 23.27 -3.82
CA SER A 278 1.07 22.20 -4.68
C SER A 278 2.01 21.94 -5.85
N SER A 279 2.35 20.68 -6.07
CA SER A 279 3.04 20.23 -7.28
C SER A 279 2.07 19.81 -8.37
N THR A 280 0.77 19.73 -8.09
CA THR A 280 -0.28 19.28 -9.02
C THR A 280 -1.13 20.43 -9.56
N MET A 281 -0.81 21.67 -9.19
CA MET A 281 -1.51 22.88 -9.65
C MET A 281 -1.36 23.06 -11.16
N THR A 282 -2.49 23.24 -11.84
CA THR A 282 -2.51 23.63 -13.25
C THR A 282 -3.05 25.05 -13.40
N ILE A 283 -2.44 25.82 -14.29
CA ILE A 283 -2.86 27.16 -14.65
C ILE A 283 -3.49 27.11 -16.03
N GLY A 284 -4.70 27.66 -16.16
CA GLY A 284 -5.36 27.79 -17.45
C GLY A 284 -4.62 28.76 -18.37
N ASP A 285 -4.87 28.69 -19.67
CA ASP A 285 -4.27 29.61 -20.64
C ASP A 285 -4.58 31.07 -20.26
N PRO A 286 -3.56 31.92 -20.04
CA PRO A 286 -3.79 33.32 -19.70
C PRO A 286 -4.55 34.02 -20.83
N THR A 287 -5.73 34.55 -20.52
CA THR A 287 -6.54 35.33 -21.47
C THR A 287 -6.33 36.80 -21.19
N GLY A 288 -5.88 37.58 -22.17
CA GLY A 288 -5.60 38.98 -21.95
C GLY A 288 -5.56 39.83 -23.21
N SER A 289 -5.49 41.15 -23.01
CA SER A 289 -5.38 42.13 -24.09
C SER A 289 -4.27 43.13 -23.81
N LEU A 290 -3.65 43.61 -24.89
CA LEU A 290 -2.77 44.77 -24.89
C LEU A 290 -3.60 45.99 -25.26
N ASP A 291 -3.66 46.96 -24.37
CA ASP A 291 -4.41 48.22 -24.59
C ASP A 291 -3.45 49.41 -24.50
N CYS A 292 -3.32 50.12 -25.62
CA CYS A 292 -2.43 51.28 -25.77
C CYS A 292 -3.24 52.54 -26.02
N ASN A 293 -3.43 53.33 -24.96
CA ASN A 293 -4.14 54.60 -25.01
C ASN A 293 -3.16 55.75 -24.73
N GLY A 294 -2.85 56.53 -25.77
CA GLY A 294 -1.96 57.68 -25.67
C GLY A 294 -0.54 57.29 -25.24
N PRO A 295 0.06 57.93 -24.22
CA PRO A 295 1.43 57.67 -23.81
C PRO A 295 1.58 56.45 -22.88
N THR A 296 0.56 55.60 -22.80
CA THR A 296 0.52 54.45 -21.88
C THR A 296 0.04 53.21 -22.60
N CYS A 297 0.70 52.09 -22.32
CA CYS A 297 0.24 50.78 -22.73
C CYS A 297 0.10 49.89 -21.50
N SER A 298 -1.08 49.31 -21.34
CA SER A 298 -1.42 48.36 -20.28
C SER A 298 -1.61 46.98 -20.86
N ILE A 299 -1.13 45.96 -20.15
CA ILE A 299 -1.45 44.58 -20.45
C ILE A 299 -2.23 44.01 -19.27
N ASN A 300 -3.33 43.35 -19.59
CA ASN A 300 -4.30 42.85 -18.62
C ASN A 300 -4.53 41.38 -18.89
N TYR A 301 -4.37 40.52 -17.88
CA TYR A 301 -4.60 39.08 -17.99
C TYR A 301 -5.54 38.59 -16.90
N ASP A 302 -6.48 37.75 -17.32
CA ASP A 302 -7.24 36.87 -16.45
C ASP A 302 -6.64 35.47 -16.50
N LEU A 303 -6.45 34.87 -15.33
CA LEU A 303 -5.92 33.53 -15.16
C LEU A 303 -6.85 32.71 -14.28
N THR A 304 -6.98 31.42 -14.58
CA THR A 304 -7.67 30.45 -13.75
C THR A 304 -6.70 29.39 -13.24
N ASN A 305 -7.02 28.75 -12.12
CA ASN A 305 -6.22 27.65 -11.59
C ASN A 305 -7.10 26.47 -11.18
N ALA A 306 -6.53 25.26 -11.20
CA ALA A 306 -7.18 24.04 -10.74
C ALA A 306 -6.22 23.16 -9.91
N ASN A 307 -6.75 22.60 -8.83
CA ASN A 307 -6.06 21.71 -7.91
C ASN A 307 -7.03 20.74 -7.22
N SER A 308 -6.61 19.50 -7.03
CA SER A 308 -7.41 18.43 -6.40
C SER A 308 -7.08 18.14 -4.93
N GLY A 309 -6.00 18.72 -4.38
CA GLY A 309 -5.52 18.42 -3.01
C GLY A 309 -5.72 19.55 -2.00
N LEU A 310 -6.03 20.76 -2.45
CA LEU A 310 -6.20 21.95 -1.63
C LEU A 310 -7.67 22.41 -1.67
N VAL A 311 -8.22 22.75 -0.52
CA VAL A 311 -9.63 23.20 -0.38
C VAL A 311 -9.77 24.71 -0.24
N GLY A 312 -8.66 25.43 -0.04
CA GLY A 312 -8.65 26.87 0.13
C GLY A 312 -7.25 27.45 0.10
N GLY A 313 -7.16 28.77 0.22
CA GLY A 313 -5.91 29.55 0.23
C GLY A 313 -5.76 30.47 -0.97
N THR A 314 -4.51 30.88 -1.24
CA THR A 314 -4.21 31.92 -2.23
C THR A 314 -3.10 31.48 -3.17
N VAL A 315 -3.28 31.76 -4.44
CA VAL A 315 -2.26 31.69 -5.48
C VAL A 315 -1.84 33.10 -5.84
N THR A 316 -0.55 33.40 -5.68
CA THR A 316 0.05 34.68 -6.07
C THR A 316 0.60 34.56 -7.49
N ILE A 317 0.28 35.54 -8.33
CA ILE A 317 0.69 35.62 -9.72
C ILE A 317 1.64 36.80 -9.85
N GLY A 318 2.90 36.55 -10.18
CA GLY A 318 3.82 37.58 -10.66
C GLY A 318 3.76 37.65 -12.18
N LEU A 319 3.55 38.84 -12.74
CA LEU A 319 3.63 39.12 -14.17
C LEU A 319 4.92 39.88 -14.46
N THR A 320 5.63 39.49 -15.50
CA THR A 320 6.69 40.30 -16.11
C THR A 320 6.48 40.30 -17.62
N THR A 321 6.35 41.48 -18.21
CA THR A 321 6.11 41.63 -19.64
C THR A 321 7.19 42.48 -20.26
N ASP A 322 7.83 41.96 -21.31
CA ASP A 322 8.72 42.71 -22.20
C ASP A 322 7.91 43.24 -23.39
N PHE A 323 8.06 44.52 -23.72
CA PHE A 323 7.40 45.16 -24.86
C PHE A 323 8.40 45.43 -25.98
N LYS A 324 7.97 45.22 -27.23
CA LYS A 324 8.75 45.50 -28.43
C LYS A 324 7.96 46.34 -29.42
N ALA A 325 8.64 47.29 -30.06
CA ALA A 325 8.13 48.03 -31.21
C ALA A 325 9.08 47.80 -32.38
N VAL A 326 8.56 47.37 -33.54
CA VAL A 326 9.37 47.06 -34.73
C VAL A 326 10.61 46.21 -34.37
N ASP A 327 10.35 45.12 -33.62
CA ASP A 327 11.34 44.15 -33.10
C ASP A 327 12.40 44.68 -32.13
N ARG A 328 12.34 45.94 -31.68
CA ARG A 328 13.24 46.51 -30.67
C ARG A 328 12.56 46.56 -29.31
N LYS A 329 13.25 46.12 -28.25
CA LYS A 329 12.75 46.22 -26.87
C LYS A 329 12.60 47.70 -26.49
N VAL A 330 11.38 48.10 -26.15
CA VAL A 330 11.03 49.49 -25.77
C VAL A 330 10.90 49.67 -24.26
N GLY A 331 10.57 48.59 -23.53
CA GLY A 331 10.42 48.65 -22.09
C GLY A 331 9.97 47.31 -21.51
N SER A 332 9.78 47.29 -20.20
CA SER A 332 9.21 46.16 -19.48
C SER A 332 8.39 46.65 -18.29
N CYS A 333 7.31 45.95 -17.96
CA CYS A 333 6.61 46.14 -16.69
C CYS A 333 6.53 44.85 -15.89
N SER A 334 6.28 45.01 -14.60
CA SER A 334 5.92 43.91 -13.70
C SER A 334 4.63 44.25 -12.97
N GLY A 335 3.88 43.22 -12.61
CA GLY A 335 2.64 43.32 -11.86
C GLY A 335 2.48 42.12 -10.95
N SER A 336 1.59 42.23 -9.97
CA SER A 336 1.24 41.10 -9.11
C SER A 336 -0.26 41.04 -8.91
N GLY A 337 -0.81 39.83 -8.98
CA GLY A 337 -2.22 39.53 -8.70
C GLY A 337 -2.34 38.38 -7.72
N THR A 338 -3.56 38.16 -7.24
CA THR A 338 -3.89 36.96 -6.46
C THR A 338 -5.16 36.32 -6.98
N MET A 339 -5.28 35.01 -6.81
CA MET A 339 -6.49 34.26 -7.06
C MET A 339 -6.72 33.24 -5.94
N PRO A 340 -7.98 32.95 -5.57
CA PRO A 340 -8.26 31.82 -4.68
C PRO A 340 -7.90 30.50 -5.38
N ILE A 341 -7.62 29.46 -4.59
CA ILE A 341 -7.48 28.10 -5.11
C ILE A 341 -8.77 27.70 -5.85
N ASN A 342 -8.64 27.04 -7.01
CA ASN A 342 -9.75 26.65 -7.87
C ASN A 342 -10.60 27.83 -8.36
N GLY A 343 -9.98 29.00 -8.52
CA GLY A 343 -10.66 30.22 -8.92
C GLY A 343 -9.96 30.99 -10.02
N ARG A 344 -10.41 32.24 -10.19
CA ARG A 344 -9.89 33.19 -11.17
C ARG A 344 -9.24 34.38 -10.47
N GLY A 345 -8.21 34.94 -11.09
CA GLY A 345 -7.66 36.23 -10.70
C GLY A 345 -7.21 37.04 -11.88
N HIS A 346 -6.85 38.28 -11.58
CA HIS A 346 -6.46 39.29 -12.54
C HIS A 346 -5.06 39.79 -12.21
N VAL A 347 -4.25 40.00 -13.25
CA VAL A 347 -2.96 40.68 -13.12
C VAL A 347 -2.77 41.62 -14.30
N ALA A 348 -2.30 42.82 -14.00
CA ALA A 348 -2.03 43.83 -15.01
C ALA A 348 -0.70 44.51 -14.73
N CYS A 349 -0.07 45.04 -15.78
CA CYS A 349 1.01 46.00 -15.64
C CYS A 349 0.99 47.02 -16.77
N THR A 350 1.52 48.22 -16.51
CA THR A 350 1.49 49.35 -17.44
C THR A 350 2.88 49.92 -17.63
N ILE A 351 3.22 50.28 -18.87
CA ILE A 351 4.40 51.07 -19.21
C ILE A 351 3.98 52.43 -19.76
N ARG A 352 4.86 53.42 -19.62
CA ARG A 352 4.77 54.68 -20.38
C ARG A 352 5.58 54.56 -21.66
N TYR A 353 5.01 54.99 -22.77
CA TYR A 353 5.62 54.92 -24.10
C TYR A 353 5.22 56.17 -24.90
N THR A 354 6.17 56.78 -25.61
CA THR A 354 5.97 58.11 -26.22
C THR A 354 5.86 58.08 -27.75
N GLN A 355 5.82 56.91 -28.37
CA GLN A 355 5.76 56.77 -29.84
C GLN A 355 4.50 56.00 -30.26
N THR A 356 4.03 56.25 -31.49
CA THR A 356 2.87 55.57 -32.08
C THR A 356 3.37 54.54 -33.09
N SER A 357 3.60 53.30 -32.63
CA SER A 357 3.99 52.18 -33.51
C SER A 357 3.34 50.89 -33.04
N ASP A 358 3.19 49.93 -33.96
CA ASP A 358 2.69 48.59 -33.64
C ASP A 358 3.56 47.95 -32.57
N MET A 359 2.92 47.60 -31.45
CA MET A 359 3.60 47.07 -30.28
C MET A 359 3.24 45.62 -30.05
N THR A 360 4.26 44.81 -29.80
CA THR A 360 4.11 43.41 -29.38
C THR A 360 4.59 43.25 -27.94
N SER A 361 4.09 42.21 -27.27
CA SER A 361 4.43 41.92 -25.89
C SER A 361 4.78 40.44 -25.71
N GLN A 362 5.69 40.16 -24.79
CA GLN A 362 6.02 38.82 -24.36
C GLN A 362 5.94 38.75 -22.84
N SER A 363 4.91 38.06 -22.35
CA SER A 363 4.62 37.94 -20.93
C SER A 363 5.17 36.65 -20.35
N ARG A 364 5.65 36.73 -19.12
CA ARG A 364 6.03 35.60 -18.27
C ARG A 364 5.30 35.71 -16.95
N PHE A 365 4.79 34.59 -16.46
CA PHE A 365 4.08 34.48 -15.20
C PHE A 365 4.88 33.63 -14.24
N THR A 366 4.96 34.06 -12.98
CA THR A 366 5.47 33.23 -11.87
C THR A 366 4.33 32.96 -10.91
N VAL A 367 4.14 31.71 -10.54
CA VAL A 367 2.99 31.29 -9.71
C VAL A 367 3.47 30.67 -8.40
N THR A 368 3.05 31.27 -7.28
CA THR A 368 3.33 30.79 -5.92
C THR A 368 2.02 30.35 -5.27
N VAL A 369 2.00 29.15 -4.71
CA VAL A 369 0.81 28.55 -4.08
C VAL A 369 0.97 28.52 -2.56
N ASN A 370 -0.02 29.07 -1.85
CA ASN A 370 -0.19 28.99 -0.40
C ASN A 370 -1.62 28.52 -0.09
N GLY A 371 -1.80 27.20 -0.07
CA GLY A 371 -3.07 26.54 0.17
C GLY A 371 -3.26 26.04 1.59
N THR A 372 -4.48 25.56 1.84
CA THR A 372 -4.91 24.82 3.03
C THR A 372 -5.60 23.53 2.61
N VAL A 373 -5.53 22.51 3.46
CA VAL A 373 -6.28 21.25 3.31
C VAL A 373 -7.47 21.26 4.27
N ASP A 374 -8.40 20.31 4.10
CA ASP A 374 -9.60 20.23 4.92
C ASP A 374 -9.29 19.66 6.32
N PRO A 375 -9.33 20.49 7.39
CA PRO A 375 -9.03 20.01 8.74
C PRO A 375 -10.05 18.98 9.24
N VAL A 376 -11.31 19.02 8.76
CA VAL A 376 -12.36 18.06 9.15
C VAL A 376 -12.04 16.70 8.54
N ALA A 377 -11.64 16.65 7.27
CA ALA A 377 -11.22 15.40 6.63
C ALA A 377 -9.99 14.78 7.33
N ILE A 378 -9.04 15.60 7.76
CA ILE A 378 -7.84 15.16 8.49
C ILE A 378 -8.20 14.61 9.87
N ASP A 379 -9.10 15.27 10.59
CA ASP A 379 -9.57 14.78 11.90
C ASP A 379 -10.36 13.48 11.79
N ALA A 380 -11.23 13.37 10.78
CA ALA A 380 -11.98 12.15 10.47
C ALA A 380 -11.05 10.97 10.10
N ALA A 381 -10.02 11.24 9.28
CA ALA A 381 -9.00 10.24 8.93
C ALA A 381 -8.23 9.78 10.18
N ALA A 382 -7.79 10.70 11.03
CA ALA A 382 -7.09 10.37 12.27
C ALA A 382 -7.96 9.58 13.26
N THR A 383 -9.23 9.94 13.40
CA THR A 383 -10.18 9.22 14.27
C THR A 383 -10.40 7.80 13.77
N THR A 384 -10.60 7.64 12.46
CA THR A 384 -10.75 6.34 11.81
C THR A 384 -9.49 5.49 11.95
N GLY A 385 -8.33 6.11 11.72
CA GLY A 385 -7.02 5.51 11.87
C GLY A 385 -6.74 4.95 13.25
N ASN A 386 -6.98 5.75 14.30
CA ASN A 386 -6.84 5.31 15.68
C ASN A 386 -7.75 4.11 16.01
N ARG A 387 -9.02 4.18 15.60
CA ARG A 387 -9.98 3.07 15.82
C ARG A 387 -9.52 1.78 15.14
N ILE A 388 -9.01 1.87 13.91
CA ILE A 388 -8.53 0.68 13.17
C ILE A 388 -7.25 0.13 13.78
N ALA A 389 -6.33 1.00 14.19
CA ALA A 389 -5.10 0.62 14.87
C ALA A 389 -5.37 -0.12 16.19
N GLU A 390 -6.40 0.27 16.94
CA GLU A 390 -6.85 -0.45 18.14
C GLU A 390 -7.49 -1.81 17.83
N ALA A 391 -8.04 -1.97 16.62
CA ALA A 391 -8.67 -3.20 16.14
C ALA A 391 -7.78 -4.01 15.18
N ALA A 392 -6.46 -3.77 15.16
CA ALA A 392 -5.54 -4.42 14.21
C ALA A 392 -5.35 -5.94 14.43
N LYS A 393 -5.62 -6.42 15.65
CA LYS A 393 -5.47 -7.82 16.04
C LYS A 393 -6.55 -8.73 15.45
N GLY A 394 -6.28 -10.04 15.47
CA GLY A 394 -7.23 -11.09 15.11
C GLY A 394 -6.84 -11.85 13.84
N TRP A 395 -5.61 -11.71 13.36
CA TRP A 395 -5.16 -12.47 12.21
C TRP A 395 -4.89 -13.92 12.61
N GLU A 396 -5.44 -14.86 11.85
CA GLU A 396 -5.19 -16.29 12.04
C GLU A 396 -4.88 -16.96 10.71
N MET A 397 -4.05 -18.01 10.79
CA MET A 397 -3.83 -18.89 9.66
C MET A 397 -5.08 -19.69 9.33
N THR A 398 -5.32 -19.88 8.04
CA THR A 398 -6.35 -20.75 7.51
C THR A 398 -5.85 -21.50 6.28
N ALA A 399 -6.69 -22.37 5.75
CA ALA A 399 -6.42 -23.06 4.50
C ALA A 399 -6.50 -22.08 3.31
N PRO A 400 -5.57 -22.16 2.34
CA PRO A 400 -5.60 -21.29 1.16
C PRO A 400 -6.80 -21.60 0.27
N LYS A 401 -7.15 -20.64 -0.60
CA LYS A 401 -8.08 -20.87 -1.71
C LYS A 401 -7.47 -21.81 -2.74
N VAL A 402 -8.29 -22.70 -3.31
CA VAL A 402 -7.83 -23.79 -4.20
C VAL A 402 -7.13 -23.28 -5.46
N SER A 403 -7.74 -22.33 -6.16
CA SER A 403 -7.27 -21.89 -7.49
C SER A 403 -6.34 -20.68 -7.40
N GLU A 404 -5.34 -20.60 -8.28
CA GLU A 404 -4.48 -19.42 -8.39
C GLU A 404 -5.26 -18.12 -8.61
N PRO A 405 -6.27 -18.05 -9.50
CA PRO A 405 -6.99 -16.81 -9.74
C PRO A 405 -7.71 -16.31 -8.49
N ALA A 406 -8.27 -17.21 -7.67
CA ALA A 406 -8.93 -16.86 -6.42
C ALA A 406 -7.92 -16.38 -5.36
N ARG A 407 -6.72 -16.99 -5.27
CA ARG A 407 -5.64 -16.52 -4.38
C ARG A 407 -5.15 -15.14 -4.77
N ARG A 408 -4.90 -14.92 -6.07
CA ARG A 408 -4.47 -13.63 -6.61
C ARG A 408 -5.51 -12.55 -6.39
N TYR A 409 -6.78 -12.86 -6.64
CA TYR A 409 -7.87 -11.94 -6.38
C TYR A 409 -7.98 -11.57 -4.89
N ASN A 410 -7.84 -12.55 -3.99
CA ASN A 410 -7.79 -12.30 -2.54
C ASN A 410 -6.70 -11.29 -2.20
N ARG A 411 -5.46 -11.47 -2.71
CA ARG A 411 -4.35 -10.54 -2.47
C ARG A 411 -4.62 -9.15 -3.02
N GLN A 412 -5.19 -9.05 -4.22
CA GLN A 412 -5.54 -7.78 -4.84
C GLN A 412 -6.49 -6.96 -3.95
N ILE A 413 -7.52 -7.62 -3.39
CA ILE A 413 -8.56 -6.95 -2.62
C ILE A 413 -8.16 -6.69 -1.17
N THR A 414 -7.50 -7.66 -0.53
CA THR A 414 -7.26 -7.65 0.93
C THR A 414 -5.85 -7.29 1.32
N HIS A 415 -4.92 -7.31 0.35
CA HIS A 415 -3.48 -7.25 0.58
C HIS A 415 -2.91 -8.38 1.47
N ALA A 416 -3.71 -9.42 1.75
CA ALA A 416 -3.30 -10.60 2.49
C ALA A 416 -3.27 -11.84 1.59
N PRO A 417 -2.31 -12.77 1.80
CA PRO A 417 -2.38 -14.09 1.18
C PRO A 417 -3.65 -14.82 1.59
N SER A 418 -4.18 -15.65 0.69
CA SER A 418 -5.44 -16.33 0.97
C SER A 418 -5.37 -17.25 2.19
N GLY A 419 -4.21 -17.77 2.58
CA GLY A 419 -4.07 -18.63 3.77
C GLY A 419 -4.13 -17.90 5.11
N TYR A 420 -4.57 -16.65 5.14
CA TYR A 420 -4.83 -15.91 6.36
C TYR A 420 -6.23 -15.31 6.33
N THR A 421 -6.83 -15.18 7.51
CA THR A 421 -8.11 -14.50 7.72
C THR A 421 -8.05 -13.64 8.96
N LEU A 422 -8.84 -12.57 8.97
CA LEU A 422 -9.04 -11.70 10.11
C LEU A 422 -10.32 -12.11 10.85
N LYS A 423 -10.17 -12.55 12.10
CA LYS A 423 -11.27 -12.98 12.95
C LYS A 423 -11.89 -11.82 13.71
N VAL A 424 -13.15 -11.53 13.45
CA VAL A 424 -13.94 -10.50 14.13
C VAL A 424 -15.29 -11.10 14.51
N GLY A 425 -15.71 -10.93 15.77
CA GLY A 425 -17.00 -11.45 16.26
C GLY A 425 -17.17 -12.97 16.10
N GLY A 426 -16.06 -13.73 16.04
CA GLY A 426 -16.07 -15.18 15.80
C GLY A 426 -16.19 -15.59 14.33
N PHE A 427 -16.22 -14.63 13.39
CA PHE A 427 -16.25 -14.87 11.95
C PHE A 427 -14.93 -14.49 11.29
N ASN A 428 -14.54 -15.25 10.26
CA ASN A 428 -13.29 -15.07 9.53
C ASN A 428 -13.51 -14.29 8.24
N PHE A 429 -13.02 -13.06 8.21
CA PHE A 429 -12.99 -12.19 7.04
C PHE A 429 -11.70 -12.40 6.25
N ASP A 430 -11.71 -12.20 4.93
CA ASP A 430 -10.50 -12.33 4.12
C ASP A 430 -9.54 -11.15 4.37
N GLY A 431 -10.04 -10.02 4.86
CA GLY A 431 -9.20 -8.87 5.26
C GLY A 431 -9.98 -7.65 5.71
N ARG A 432 -9.32 -6.49 5.72
CA ARG A 432 -9.87 -5.20 6.13
C ARG A 432 -9.38 -4.10 5.20
N ALA A 433 -10.27 -3.22 4.75
CA ALA A 433 -9.91 -2.04 3.98
C ALA A 433 -9.36 -0.91 4.87
N SER A 434 -8.75 0.11 4.27
CA SER A 434 -8.20 1.28 4.98
C SER A 434 -9.25 2.12 5.73
N ASP A 435 -10.51 2.07 5.32
CA ASP A 435 -11.65 2.68 6.02
C ASP A 435 -12.18 1.83 7.19
N GLY A 436 -11.61 0.63 7.39
CA GLY A 436 -11.98 -0.31 8.43
C GLY A 436 -13.10 -1.27 8.04
N THR A 437 -13.62 -1.19 6.81
CA THR A 437 -14.59 -2.15 6.26
C THR A 437 -14.01 -3.55 6.25
N LEU A 438 -14.79 -4.53 6.70
CA LEU A 438 -14.40 -5.94 6.69
C LEU A 438 -14.70 -6.56 5.32
N LEU A 439 -13.73 -7.28 4.77
CA LEU A 439 -13.74 -7.72 3.38
C LEU A 439 -13.97 -9.22 3.25
N LEU A 440 -14.82 -9.56 2.28
CA LEU A 440 -14.95 -10.90 1.71
C LEU A 440 -14.67 -10.79 0.21
N SER A 441 -13.74 -11.60 -0.29
CA SER A 441 -13.31 -11.56 -1.69
C SER A 441 -13.82 -12.78 -2.45
N TYR A 442 -14.40 -12.54 -3.62
CA TYR A 442 -14.97 -13.55 -4.50
C TYR A 442 -14.29 -13.48 -5.86
N GLY A 443 -13.47 -14.49 -6.17
CA GLY A 443 -12.72 -14.59 -7.40
C GLY A 443 -13.60 -14.81 -8.64
N VAL A 444 -12.97 -15.23 -9.74
CA VAL A 444 -13.67 -15.53 -10.99
C VAL A 444 -14.43 -16.87 -10.91
N GLY A 445 -15.50 -17.02 -11.69
CA GLY A 445 -16.26 -18.26 -11.84
C GLY A 445 -17.70 -18.23 -11.31
N TYR A 446 -18.15 -17.13 -10.71
CA TYR A 446 -19.53 -16.98 -10.24
C TYR A 446 -20.50 -16.69 -11.38
N ASP A 447 -20.04 -16.03 -12.45
CA ASP A 447 -20.84 -15.79 -13.66
C ASP A 447 -21.35 -17.10 -14.30
N GLY A 448 -20.64 -18.21 -14.10
CA GLY A 448 -21.04 -19.55 -14.55
C GLY A 448 -22.24 -20.13 -13.81
N HIS A 449 -22.67 -19.51 -12.72
CA HIS A 449 -23.79 -19.92 -11.88
C HIS A 449 -24.97 -18.93 -11.95
N LEU A 450 -25.04 -18.15 -13.03
CA LEU A 450 -26.15 -17.24 -13.27
C LEU A 450 -27.15 -17.86 -14.26
N LEU A 451 -28.43 -17.68 -13.98
CA LEU A 451 -29.52 -17.98 -14.89
C LEU A 451 -29.52 -17.01 -16.10
N PRO A 452 -30.22 -17.34 -17.20
CA PRO A 452 -30.30 -16.48 -18.38
C PRO A 452 -30.85 -15.06 -18.11
N ASP A 453 -31.67 -14.90 -17.08
CA ASP A 453 -32.21 -13.60 -16.64
C ASP A 453 -31.23 -12.79 -15.76
N GLY A 454 -30.05 -13.35 -15.47
CA GLY A 454 -29.00 -12.76 -14.65
C GLY A 454 -29.22 -12.92 -13.15
N ALA A 455 -30.20 -13.70 -12.69
CA ALA A 455 -30.28 -14.11 -11.28
C ALA A 455 -29.21 -15.16 -10.98
N ILE A 456 -28.73 -15.21 -9.74
CA ILE A 456 -27.90 -16.33 -9.27
C ILE A 456 -28.76 -17.60 -9.18
N ASP A 457 -28.25 -18.73 -9.66
CA ASP A 457 -29.00 -19.98 -9.73
C ASP A 457 -29.35 -20.50 -8.32
N PRO A 458 -30.63 -20.51 -7.92
CA PRO A 458 -31.02 -21.00 -6.59
C PRO A 458 -30.80 -22.51 -6.41
N ALA A 459 -30.64 -23.28 -7.49
CA ALA A 459 -30.32 -24.70 -7.41
C ALA A 459 -28.82 -24.97 -7.20
N TRP A 460 -27.96 -23.97 -7.45
CA TRP A 460 -26.54 -24.07 -7.14
C TRP A 460 -26.32 -23.97 -5.63
N GLN A 461 -25.68 -24.97 -5.03
CA GLN A 461 -25.42 -25.01 -3.58
C GLN A 461 -24.63 -23.79 -3.09
N GLY A 462 -23.77 -23.20 -3.94
CA GLY A 462 -23.03 -21.98 -3.62
C GLY A 462 -23.90 -20.76 -3.32
N THR A 463 -25.14 -20.71 -3.83
CA THR A 463 -26.08 -19.61 -3.59
C THR A 463 -26.43 -19.46 -2.11
N GLU A 464 -26.83 -20.56 -1.45
CA GLU A 464 -27.10 -20.54 0.00
C GLU A 464 -25.81 -20.33 0.80
N GLN A 465 -24.66 -20.83 0.32
CA GLN A 465 -23.37 -20.62 1.00
C GLN A 465 -22.98 -19.13 1.02
N VAL A 466 -23.15 -18.41 -0.10
CA VAL A 466 -22.88 -16.96 -0.18
C VAL A 466 -23.88 -16.19 0.68
N LEU A 467 -25.17 -16.52 0.64
CA LEU A 467 -26.20 -15.86 1.44
C LEU A 467 -25.98 -16.04 2.94
N SER A 468 -25.71 -17.28 3.37
CA SER A 468 -25.40 -17.64 4.76
C SER A 468 -24.14 -16.92 5.24
N GLN A 469 -23.09 -16.88 4.41
CA GLN A 469 -21.87 -16.16 4.73
C GLN A 469 -22.11 -14.66 4.92
N ALA A 470 -22.91 -14.01 4.07
CA ALA A 470 -23.22 -12.59 4.20
C ALA A 470 -24.00 -12.30 5.50
N ARG A 471 -24.95 -13.17 5.87
CA ARG A 471 -25.72 -13.05 7.12
C ARG A 471 -24.83 -13.17 8.34
N ASP A 472 -23.96 -14.18 8.38
CA ASP A 472 -23.07 -14.44 9.51
C ASP A 472 -21.98 -13.35 9.63
N ALA A 473 -21.45 -12.89 8.49
CA ALA A 473 -20.52 -11.78 8.45
C ALA A 473 -21.14 -10.50 9.01
N LEU A 474 -22.38 -10.18 8.61
CA LEU A 474 -23.11 -9.02 9.12
C LEU A 474 -23.36 -9.13 10.63
N ALA A 475 -23.74 -10.31 11.12
CA ALA A 475 -23.96 -10.56 12.55
C ALA A 475 -22.67 -10.38 13.36
N ALA A 476 -21.55 -10.89 12.86
CA ALA A 476 -20.25 -10.81 13.54
C ALA A 476 -19.61 -9.42 13.49
N ALA A 477 -19.86 -8.64 12.43
CA ALA A 477 -19.28 -7.31 12.24
C ALA A 477 -19.84 -6.25 13.19
N GLY A 478 -21.03 -6.46 13.75
CA GLY A 478 -21.74 -5.49 14.59
C GLY A 478 -22.03 -4.21 13.82
N ASP A 479 -21.42 -3.10 14.24
CA ASP A 479 -21.54 -1.79 13.57
C ASP A 479 -20.51 -1.57 12.45
N THR A 480 -19.55 -2.48 12.29
CA THR A 480 -18.54 -2.38 11.23
C THR A 480 -19.16 -2.74 9.88
N GLN A 481 -18.88 -1.94 8.85
CA GLN A 481 -19.35 -2.21 7.49
C GLN A 481 -18.75 -3.52 6.96
N VAL A 482 -19.57 -4.31 6.26
CA VAL A 482 -19.14 -5.51 5.52
C VAL A 482 -19.22 -5.23 4.02
N ARG A 483 -18.19 -5.65 3.28
CA ARG A 483 -18.13 -5.53 1.81
C ARG A 483 -17.75 -6.85 1.17
N LEU A 484 -18.60 -7.31 0.27
CA LEU A 484 -18.35 -8.43 -0.63
C LEU A 484 -17.82 -7.86 -1.94
N VAL A 485 -16.62 -8.25 -2.32
CA VAL A 485 -15.93 -7.73 -3.52
C VAL A 485 -15.82 -8.86 -4.53
N PHE A 486 -16.43 -8.68 -5.70
CA PHE A 486 -16.51 -9.68 -6.76
C PHE A 486 -15.63 -9.31 -7.95
N ALA A 487 -14.95 -10.32 -8.51
CA ALA A 487 -14.12 -10.19 -9.70
C ALA A 487 -14.95 -10.05 -10.99
N GLU A 488 -16.24 -10.35 -10.94
CA GLU A 488 -17.16 -10.39 -12.08
C GLU A 488 -18.38 -9.49 -11.84
N GLN A 489 -18.68 -8.59 -12.78
CA GLN A 489 -19.72 -7.58 -12.58
C GLN A 489 -21.11 -8.19 -12.53
N ARG A 490 -21.42 -9.16 -13.39
CA ARG A 490 -22.74 -9.79 -13.43
C ARG A 490 -23.02 -10.56 -12.14
N ALA A 491 -22.03 -11.28 -11.61
CA ALA A 491 -22.11 -11.90 -10.29
C ALA A 491 -22.35 -10.88 -9.18
N ALA A 492 -21.62 -9.75 -9.16
CA ALA A 492 -21.82 -8.68 -8.19
C ALA A 492 -23.27 -8.15 -8.21
N ASP A 493 -23.80 -7.86 -9.39
CA ASP A 493 -25.17 -7.36 -9.56
C ASP A 493 -26.22 -8.40 -9.14
N ALA A 494 -26.01 -9.68 -9.49
CA ALA A 494 -26.88 -10.78 -9.11
C ALA A 494 -26.93 -10.98 -7.59
N VAL A 495 -25.75 -11.00 -6.94
CA VAL A 495 -25.64 -11.14 -5.48
C VAL A 495 -26.22 -9.93 -4.77
N ASN A 496 -26.00 -8.71 -5.27
CA ASN A 496 -26.61 -7.51 -4.68
C ASN A 496 -28.14 -7.60 -4.67
N ARG A 497 -28.77 -8.01 -5.79
CA ARG A 497 -30.21 -8.26 -5.85
C ARG A 497 -30.66 -9.34 -4.87
N MET A 498 -29.91 -10.44 -4.78
CA MET A 498 -30.19 -11.53 -3.83
C MET A 498 -30.15 -11.02 -2.38
N LEU A 499 -29.15 -10.24 -2.00
CA LEU A 499 -29.02 -9.71 -0.64
C LEU A 499 -30.14 -8.71 -0.30
N ILE A 500 -30.53 -7.85 -1.24
CA ILE A 500 -31.67 -6.93 -1.08
C ILE A 500 -32.98 -7.73 -0.87
N ALA A 501 -33.22 -8.76 -1.68
CA ALA A 501 -34.39 -9.63 -1.52
C ALA A 501 -34.44 -10.34 -0.15
N ASN A 502 -33.28 -10.52 0.49
CA ASN A 502 -33.12 -11.14 1.80
C ASN A 502 -32.91 -10.14 2.96
N LYS A 503 -33.14 -8.84 2.74
CA LYS A 503 -33.03 -7.78 3.76
C LYS A 503 -31.63 -7.67 4.39
N LEU A 504 -30.60 -7.81 3.56
CA LEU A 504 -29.18 -7.67 3.92
C LEU A 504 -28.57 -6.42 3.29
N GLU A 505 -29.32 -5.31 3.21
CA GLU A 505 -28.90 -4.07 2.53
C GLU A 505 -27.70 -3.37 3.20
N ARG A 506 -27.40 -3.73 4.45
CA ARG A 506 -26.19 -3.28 5.15
C ARG A 506 -24.91 -3.92 4.62
N VAL A 507 -25.01 -4.98 3.82
CA VAL A 507 -23.85 -5.63 3.20
C VAL A 507 -23.60 -4.97 1.85
N GLN A 508 -22.46 -4.31 1.69
CA GLN A 508 -22.09 -3.66 0.44
C GLN A 508 -21.58 -4.70 -0.56
N VAL A 509 -22.06 -4.66 -1.80
CA VAL A 509 -21.51 -5.47 -2.90
C VAL A 509 -20.82 -4.54 -3.89
N VAL A 510 -19.57 -4.86 -4.25
CA VAL A 510 -18.75 -4.06 -5.17
C VAL A 510 -18.11 -4.96 -6.21
N PHE A 511 -18.06 -4.48 -7.45
CA PHE A 511 -17.28 -5.09 -8.52
C PHE A 511 -15.90 -4.44 -8.61
N VAL A 512 -14.84 -5.27 -8.60
CA VAL A 512 -13.47 -4.86 -8.91
C VAL A 512 -12.87 -5.94 -9.80
N PRO A 513 -12.51 -5.65 -11.07
CA PRO A 513 -11.98 -6.68 -11.97
C PRO A 513 -10.65 -7.23 -11.46
N LEU A 514 -10.37 -8.50 -11.74
CA LEU A 514 -9.05 -9.08 -11.52
C LEU A 514 -8.04 -8.40 -12.45
N ASN A 515 -7.00 -7.80 -11.86
CA ASN A 515 -5.93 -7.14 -12.61
C ASN A 515 -4.89 -8.19 -13.02
N ALA A 516 -4.41 -8.11 -14.26
CA ALA A 516 -3.36 -9.01 -14.76
C ALA A 516 -2.00 -8.81 -14.06
N GLU A 517 -1.79 -7.67 -13.41
CA GLU A 517 -0.50 -7.25 -12.83
C GLU A 517 -0.45 -7.27 -11.28
N ALA A 518 -1.50 -7.75 -10.60
CA ALA A 518 -1.63 -7.68 -9.13
C ALA A 518 -0.84 -8.74 -8.36
#